data_AF-A0AA36DXR1-F1
#
_entry.id   AF-A0AA36DXR1-F1
#
_cell.length_a   1.000
_cell.length_b   1.000
_cell.length_c   1.000
_cell.angle_alpha   90.00
_cell.angle_beta   90.00
_cell.angle_gamma   90.00
#
_symmetry.space_group_name_H-M   'P 1'
#
loop_
_entity.id
_entity.type
_entity.pdbx_description
1 polymer ?
#
loop_
_entity_poly.entity_id
_entity_poly.type
_entity_poly.pdbx_seq_one_letter_code
_entity_poly.pdbx_strand_id
1 'polypeptide(L)'
;MGAEMLTKSIMPIFLFLVYSLFEVERQHTLVVTLLNWKSDMMVYHGQIRVISRFLNDFFKKTTDACKGSLKPTSCPLIAQPPKFTVVSGEKMRIGCVWETLACLTSAIMVLNSCTTAAGEVTTCSGIVPMVYRNDKISITDFGGIGDGRTLNTKAFNEAIYRIKHLRRRGGTLLYIPPGVYLTQSFNLTSRMTLYLAKGAVIKATQNTANWPLIAPLASYGRGRERPGGRYISFIHGDGLHDVIITGENGTIDGQGGVWWNMWRRRTLQFTRPNLIEFKDSRGIIISNVIFKNSPFWNIHPVYCSNVVIRHVTILAPPDSPNTDGIDPDSSSHVCIEDSYISTGDDLVARNIWWGV
;
A
#
# COMPACT_ATOMS: atom_id res chain seq x y z
N MET A 1 -8.53 -15.11 5.92
CA MET A 1 -7.81 -16.20 6.61
C MET A 1 -7.22 -15.83 7.97
N GLY A 2 -7.44 -14.62 8.52
CA GLY A 2 -6.91 -14.24 9.86
C GLY A 2 -7.90 -14.37 11.04
N ALA A 3 -9.20 -14.37 10.80
CA ALA A 3 -10.22 -14.39 11.86
C ALA A 3 -10.61 -15.80 12.35
N GLU A 4 -10.42 -16.85 11.52
CA GLU A 4 -10.72 -18.24 11.91
C GLU A 4 -9.64 -18.90 12.78
N MET A 5 -8.46 -18.28 12.90
CA MET A 5 -7.34 -18.82 13.68
C MET A 5 -7.40 -18.42 15.16
N LEU A 6 -8.01 -17.26 15.48
CA LEU A 6 -8.17 -16.81 16.87
C LEU A 6 -9.22 -17.62 17.64
N THR A 7 -10.30 -18.05 16.99
CA THR A 7 -11.36 -18.84 17.63
C THR A 7 -10.95 -20.28 17.90
N LYS A 8 -10.02 -20.86 17.14
CA LYS A 8 -9.56 -22.25 17.33
C LYS A 8 -8.44 -22.42 18.37
N SER A 9 -7.68 -21.38 18.69
CA SER A 9 -6.54 -21.50 19.62
C SER A 9 -6.80 -20.97 21.03
N ILE A 10 -7.74 -20.04 21.21
CA ILE A 10 -7.96 -19.37 22.52
C ILE A 10 -9.12 -20.01 23.32
N MET A 11 -10.17 -20.48 22.63
CA MET A 11 -11.31 -21.15 23.28
C MET A 11 -10.94 -22.41 24.09
N PRO A 12 -10.04 -23.30 23.62
CA PRO A 12 -9.67 -24.49 24.39
C PRO A 12 -8.96 -24.14 25.70
N ILE A 13 -8.14 -23.08 25.71
CA ILE A 13 -7.39 -22.62 26.88
C ILE A 13 -8.34 -21.99 27.92
N PHE A 14 -9.36 -21.25 27.45
CA PHE A 14 -10.38 -20.66 28.31
C PHE A 14 -11.32 -21.72 28.93
N LEU A 15 -11.74 -22.73 28.14
CA LEU A 15 -12.51 -23.85 28.67
C LEU A 15 -11.70 -24.69 29.67
N PHE A 16 -10.39 -24.89 29.43
CA PHE A 16 -9.53 -25.63 30.36
C PHE A 16 -9.36 -24.92 31.72
N LEU A 17 -9.26 -23.58 31.70
CA LEU A 17 -9.22 -22.76 32.91
C LEU A 17 -10.54 -22.79 33.69
N VAL A 18 -11.69 -22.75 33.01
CA VAL A 18 -13.02 -22.84 33.64
C VAL A 18 -13.32 -24.24 34.16
N TYR A 19 -12.90 -25.30 33.46
CA TYR A 19 -13.05 -26.69 33.91
C TYR A 19 -12.19 -26.97 35.15
N SER A 20 -10.95 -26.46 35.16
CA SER A 20 -10.04 -26.55 36.30
C SER A 20 -10.58 -25.83 37.55
N LEU A 21 -11.34 -24.73 37.37
CA LEU A 21 -12.00 -24.01 38.45
C LEU A 21 -13.24 -24.74 39.00
N PHE A 22 -13.92 -25.56 38.18
CA PHE A 22 -15.07 -26.37 38.62
C PHE A 22 -14.64 -27.66 39.35
N GLU A 23 -13.50 -28.25 38.96
CA GLU A 23 -12.94 -29.44 39.64
C GLU A 23 -12.38 -29.11 41.06
N VAL A 24 -12.00 -27.85 41.28
CA VAL A 24 -11.52 -27.33 42.58
C VAL A 24 -12.60 -27.40 43.67
N GLU A 25 -13.87 -27.45 43.32
CA GLU A 25 -14.96 -27.61 44.30
C GLU A 25 -15.12 -29.06 44.80
N ARG A 26 -14.48 -30.05 44.14
CA ARG A 26 -14.60 -31.48 44.51
C ARG A 26 -13.33 -32.16 45.00
N GLN A 27 -12.12 -31.73 44.64
CA GLN A 27 -10.90 -32.33 45.19
C GLN A 27 -9.80 -31.30 45.48
N HIS A 28 -9.32 -31.31 46.73
CA HIS A 28 -8.27 -30.42 47.23
C HIS A 28 -6.88 -30.83 46.71
N THR A 29 -6.52 -30.53 45.45
CA THR A 29 -5.11 -30.51 44.99
C THR A 29 -4.95 -29.64 43.75
N LEU A 30 -3.99 -28.70 43.74
CA LEU A 30 -3.63 -27.88 42.58
C LEU A 30 -2.32 -28.40 41.97
N VAL A 31 -2.33 -28.83 40.71
CA VAL A 31 -1.10 -29.14 39.94
C VAL A 31 -1.00 -28.13 38.80
N VAL A 32 -0.08 -27.16 38.92
CA VAL A 32 0.21 -26.19 37.85
C VAL A 32 1.38 -26.73 37.02
N THR A 33 1.12 -27.10 35.77
CA THR A 33 2.18 -27.45 34.81
C THR A 33 2.49 -26.21 33.97
N LEU A 34 3.65 -25.59 34.19
CA LEU A 34 4.16 -24.49 33.35
C LEU A 34 4.80 -25.07 32.08
N LEU A 35 4.12 -24.93 30.94
CA LEU A 35 4.70 -25.23 29.62
C LEU A 35 5.53 -24.02 29.15
N ASN A 36 6.84 -24.24 29.01
CA ASN A 36 7.77 -23.31 28.39
C ASN A 36 7.60 -23.37 26.87
N TRP A 37 7.20 -22.27 26.22
CA TRP A 37 7.18 -22.18 24.76
C TRP A 37 8.16 -21.10 24.29
N LYS A 38 9.10 -21.51 23.45
CA LYS A 38 10.22 -20.70 22.96
C LYS A 38 10.39 -20.95 21.46
N SER A 39 9.62 -20.25 20.62
CA SER A 39 10.02 -19.89 19.25
C SER A 39 8.91 -19.11 18.51
N ASP A 40 9.35 -18.00 17.91
CA ASP A 40 8.80 -17.29 16.73
C ASP A 40 7.52 -16.46 16.85
N MET A 41 7.67 -15.21 17.34
CA MET A 41 6.91 -14.05 16.86
C MET A 41 7.72 -12.76 17.10
N MET A 42 8.44 -12.31 16.05
CA MET A 42 8.94 -10.94 15.95
C MET A 42 7.86 -10.11 15.25
N VAL A 43 7.07 -9.36 16.02
CA VAL A 43 6.38 -8.07 15.75
C VAL A 43 5.44 -7.85 16.95
N TYR A 44 5.29 -6.61 17.44
CA TYR A 44 4.55 -6.16 18.65
C TYR A 44 5.36 -5.97 19.94
N HIS A 45 6.40 -5.14 19.89
CA HIS A 45 7.19 -4.73 21.07
C HIS A 45 6.47 -3.77 22.05
N GLY A 46 5.27 -3.26 21.73
CA GLY A 46 4.53 -2.30 22.57
C GLY A 46 3.54 -2.92 23.55
N GLN A 47 2.71 -3.89 23.11
CA GLN A 47 1.61 -4.43 23.92
C GLN A 47 2.04 -5.55 24.90
N ILE A 48 3.12 -6.28 24.59
CA ILE A 48 3.64 -7.35 25.45
C ILE A 48 4.18 -6.80 26.78
N ARG A 49 4.70 -5.56 26.80
CA ARG A 49 5.22 -4.91 28.03
C ARG A 49 4.12 -4.60 29.04
N VAL A 50 2.90 -4.35 28.59
CA VAL A 50 1.76 -4.01 29.48
C VAL A 50 1.24 -5.28 30.16
N ILE A 51 1.08 -6.37 29.40
CA ILE A 51 0.62 -7.67 29.92
C ILE A 51 1.67 -8.30 30.84
N SER A 52 2.95 -8.20 30.49
CA SER A 52 4.06 -8.68 31.33
C SER A 52 4.15 -7.95 32.67
N ARG A 53 3.97 -6.62 32.70
CA ARG A 53 3.97 -5.84 33.94
C ARG A 53 2.76 -6.14 34.81
N PHE A 54 1.59 -6.29 34.19
CA PHE A 54 0.36 -6.62 34.91
C PHE A 54 0.43 -8.01 35.57
N LEU A 55 0.92 -9.03 34.85
CA LEU A 55 1.12 -10.37 35.39
C LEU A 55 2.17 -10.40 36.50
N ASN A 56 3.29 -9.68 36.34
CA ASN A 56 4.33 -9.61 37.37
C ASN A 56 3.85 -8.90 38.64
N ASP A 57 3.10 -7.80 38.53
CA ASP A 57 2.50 -7.12 39.69
C ASP A 57 1.42 -7.97 40.36
N PHE A 58 0.65 -8.73 39.57
CA PHE A 58 -0.32 -9.69 40.09
C PHE A 58 0.36 -10.77 40.92
N PHE A 59 1.38 -11.47 40.38
CA PHE A 59 2.14 -12.51 41.10
C PHE A 59 2.88 -11.97 42.32
N LYS A 60 3.42 -10.74 42.25
CA LYS A 60 4.13 -10.11 43.38
C LYS A 60 3.17 -9.81 44.53
N LYS A 61 1.98 -9.26 44.24
CA LYS A 61 0.94 -9.01 45.26
C LYS A 61 0.40 -10.29 45.90
N THR A 62 0.27 -11.37 45.13
CA THR A 62 -0.13 -12.67 45.70
C THR A 62 0.96 -13.28 46.59
N THR A 63 2.24 -13.12 46.20
CA THR A 63 3.37 -13.66 46.96
C THR A 63 3.62 -12.91 48.27
N ASP A 64 3.45 -11.58 48.26
CA ASP A 64 3.65 -10.73 49.44
C ASP A 64 2.51 -10.90 50.47
N ALA A 65 1.29 -11.21 50.02
CA ALA A 65 0.17 -11.58 50.89
C ALA A 65 0.40 -12.90 51.67
N CYS A 66 1.31 -13.76 51.22
CA CYS A 66 1.59 -15.06 51.82
C CYS A 66 2.86 -15.12 52.70
N LYS A 67 3.67 -14.05 52.81
CA LYS A 67 5.00 -14.08 53.47
C LYS A 67 5.03 -13.61 54.93
N GLY A 68 3.90 -13.49 55.60
CA GLY A 68 3.83 -13.12 57.02
C GLY A 68 4.04 -14.30 57.99
N SER A 69 5.20 -14.96 58.02
CA SER A 69 5.74 -15.65 59.22
C SER A 69 7.08 -16.37 58.97
N LEU A 70 8.01 -16.19 59.93
CA LEU A 70 9.27 -16.90 60.21
C LEU A 70 10.60 -16.27 59.72
N LYS A 71 11.51 -16.06 60.70
CA LYS A 71 12.85 -15.44 60.67
C LYS A 71 13.98 -16.48 60.43
N PRO A 72 15.23 -16.03 60.09
CA PRO A 72 16.20 -16.82 59.32
C PRO A 72 17.39 -17.37 60.15
N THR A 73 17.91 -18.54 59.77
CA THR A 73 19.30 -18.96 60.11
C THR A 73 19.94 -19.84 59.02
N SER A 74 21.12 -19.38 58.56
CA SER A 74 22.31 -20.08 58.02
C SER A 74 22.23 -21.12 56.88
N CYS A 75 22.97 -20.83 55.79
CA CYS A 75 23.54 -21.77 54.78
C CYS A 75 24.66 -22.65 55.40
N PRO A 76 25.09 -23.84 54.86
CA PRO A 76 25.42 -24.08 53.43
C PRO A 76 25.24 -25.52 52.84
N LEU A 77 25.44 -25.62 51.50
CA LEU A 77 25.92 -26.76 50.66
C LEU A 77 25.07 -28.05 50.42
N ILE A 78 24.82 -28.28 49.11
CA ILE A 78 24.83 -29.54 48.30
C ILE A 78 23.75 -30.64 48.53
N ALA A 79 23.12 -30.95 47.39
CA ALA A 79 22.51 -32.22 46.93
C ALA A 79 21.13 -32.67 47.45
N GLN A 80 20.32 -33.01 46.44
CA GLN A 80 19.08 -33.80 46.40
C GLN A 80 17.73 -33.02 46.43
N PRO A 81 16.76 -33.41 45.58
CA PRO A 81 15.47 -32.75 45.50
C PRO A 81 14.65 -33.00 46.78
N PRO A 82 13.96 -32.00 47.34
CA PRO A 82 13.11 -32.21 48.50
C PRO A 82 11.87 -33.00 48.10
N LYS A 83 11.61 -34.08 48.83
CA LYS A 83 10.28 -34.71 48.91
C LYS A 83 9.32 -33.68 49.50
N PHE A 84 8.26 -33.33 48.77
CA PHE A 84 7.20 -32.49 49.33
C PHE A 84 6.23 -33.36 50.14
N THR A 85 6.24 -33.16 51.45
CA THR A 85 5.22 -33.65 52.38
C THR A 85 4.03 -32.69 52.33
N VAL A 86 2.84 -33.20 52.02
CA VAL A 86 1.59 -32.41 52.03
C VAL A 86 1.23 -32.09 53.48
N VAL A 87 1.29 -30.81 53.86
CA VAL A 87 0.67 -30.33 55.10
C VAL A 87 -0.76 -29.94 54.77
N SER A 88 -1.72 -30.74 55.24
CA SER A 88 -3.13 -30.47 55.10
C SER A 88 -3.59 -29.43 56.12
N GLY A 89 -4.27 -28.39 55.64
CA GLY A 89 -5.23 -27.65 56.45
C GLY A 89 -5.00 -26.15 56.51
N GLU A 90 -5.75 -25.40 55.70
CA GLU A 90 -6.45 -24.20 56.18
C GLU A 90 -7.59 -23.85 55.21
N LYS A 91 -8.79 -23.63 55.76
CA LYS A 91 -9.99 -23.28 54.99
C LYS A 91 -9.81 -21.89 54.38
N MET A 92 -9.83 -21.82 53.05
CA MET A 92 -9.89 -20.58 52.29
C MET A 92 -11.18 -19.83 52.68
N ARG A 93 -11.05 -18.61 53.25
CA ARG A 93 -12.20 -17.82 53.70
C ARG A 93 -13.02 -17.35 52.49
N ILE A 94 -14.35 -17.51 52.59
CA ILE A 94 -15.36 -17.18 51.58
C ILE A 94 -15.21 -15.76 50.99
N GLY A 95 -14.64 -14.80 51.74
CA GLY A 95 -14.37 -13.44 51.24
C GLY A 95 -13.39 -13.36 50.06
N CYS A 96 -12.41 -14.28 49.96
CA CYS A 96 -11.41 -14.26 48.89
C CYS A 96 -11.99 -14.69 47.53
N VAL A 97 -13.09 -15.46 47.54
CA VAL A 97 -13.81 -15.90 46.34
C VAL A 97 -14.58 -14.73 45.71
N TRP A 98 -15.14 -13.82 46.52
CA TRP A 98 -15.90 -12.67 46.02
C TRP A 98 -14.99 -11.58 45.42
N GLU A 99 -13.80 -11.36 45.99
CA GLU A 99 -12.82 -10.40 45.47
C GLU A 99 -12.17 -10.88 44.16
N THR A 100 -11.94 -12.19 44.03
CA THR A 100 -11.42 -12.79 42.79
C THR A 100 -12.46 -12.78 41.67
N LEU A 101 -13.74 -13.05 41.96
CA LEU A 101 -14.83 -12.93 40.98
C LEU A 101 -15.01 -11.49 40.49
N ALA A 102 -14.92 -10.50 41.38
CA ALA A 102 -15.02 -9.08 41.04
C ALA A 102 -13.83 -8.59 40.19
N CYS A 103 -12.62 -9.10 40.44
CA CYS A 103 -11.46 -8.83 39.58
C CYS A 103 -11.60 -9.47 38.20
N LEU A 104 -12.16 -10.69 38.11
CA LEU A 104 -12.39 -11.39 36.85
C LEU A 104 -13.46 -10.69 36.00
N THR A 105 -14.57 -10.23 36.59
CA THR A 105 -15.60 -9.48 35.86
C THR A 105 -15.10 -8.11 35.40
N SER A 106 -14.28 -7.44 36.21
CA SER A 106 -13.62 -6.18 35.84
C SER A 106 -12.60 -6.39 34.71
N ALA A 107 -11.82 -7.48 34.75
CA ALA A 107 -10.89 -7.84 33.69
C ALA A 107 -11.61 -8.20 32.39
N ILE A 108 -12.74 -8.90 32.46
CA ILE A 108 -13.59 -9.21 31.29
C ILE A 108 -14.21 -7.93 30.70
N MET A 109 -14.65 -6.98 31.52
CA MET A 109 -15.12 -5.67 31.03
C MET A 109 -14.01 -4.85 30.37
N VAL A 110 -12.79 -4.85 30.92
CA VAL A 110 -11.63 -4.16 30.31
C VAL A 110 -11.16 -4.85 29.02
N LEU A 111 -11.23 -6.18 28.95
CA LEU A 111 -10.93 -6.95 27.74
C LEU A 111 -12.00 -6.76 26.66
N ASN A 112 -13.28 -6.70 27.01
CA ASN A 112 -14.38 -6.38 26.08
C ASN A 112 -14.35 -4.90 25.63
N SER A 113 -13.83 -3.99 26.46
CA SER A 113 -13.60 -2.60 26.07
C SER A 113 -12.39 -2.44 25.13
N CYS A 114 -11.55 -3.47 25.03
CA CYS A 114 -10.37 -3.48 24.17
C CYS A 114 -10.62 -4.20 22.82
N THR A 115 -11.75 -4.89 22.68
CA THR A 115 -12.14 -5.50 21.40
C THR A 115 -12.93 -4.53 20.54
N THR A 116 -12.30 -4.15 19.44
CA THR A 116 -12.87 -3.60 18.19
C THR A 116 -13.16 -2.09 18.12
N ALA A 117 -12.09 -1.31 18.26
CA ALA A 117 -11.86 -0.24 17.29
C ALA A 117 -10.81 -0.71 16.27
N ALA A 118 -11.11 -1.80 15.56
CA ALA A 118 -10.41 -2.08 14.31
C ALA A 118 -10.95 -1.02 13.33
N GLY A 119 -10.26 0.11 13.24
CA GLY A 119 -10.56 1.12 12.23
C GLY A 119 -10.63 0.41 10.88
N GLU A 120 -11.74 0.57 10.17
CA GLU A 120 -11.87 0.09 8.81
C GLU A 120 -10.68 0.66 8.02
N VAL A 121 -9.82 -0.22 7.49
CA VAL A 121 -8.69 0.23 6.68
C VAL A 121 -9.31 0.85 5.42
N THR A 122 -9.25 2.17 5.30
CA THR A 122 -9.69 2.87 4.10
C THR A 122 -8.83 2.41 2.93
N THR A 123 -9.41 1.59 2.04
CA THR A 123 -8.75 1.11 0.82
C THR A 123 -9.27 1.89 -0.40
N CYS A 124 -8.57 1.80 -1.52
CA CYS A 124 -9.05 2.36 -2.78
C CYS A 124 -10.22 1.57 -3.40
N SER A 125 -10.67 0.50 -2.75
CA SER A 125 -11.76 -0.35 -3.23
C SER A 125 -13.05 0.46 -3.41
N GLY A 126 -13.71 0.29 -4.57
CA GLY A 126 -14.99 0.92 -4.86
C GLY A 126 -14.94 2.39 -5.32
N ILE A 127 -13.80 3.09 -5.23
CA ILE A 127 -13.68 4.49 -5.69
C ILE A 127 -13.86 4.58 -7.22
N VAL A 128 -13.20 3.68 -7.95
CA VAL A 128 -13.42 3.49 -9.39
C VAL A 128 -13.64 2.00 -9.63
N PRO A 129 -14.77 1.58 -10.21
CA PRO A 129 -15.00 0.18 -10.52
C PRO A 129 -14.04 -0.27 -11.64
N MET A 130 -13.33 -1.37 -11.41
CA MET A 130 -12.53 -2.03 -12.46
C MET A 130 -13.46 -2.59 -13.53
N VAL A 131 -13.24 -2.20 -14.79
CA VAL A 131 -14.03 -2.67 -15.94
C VAL A 131 -13.20 -3.65 -16.77
N TYR A 132 -13.70 -4.88 -16.93
CA TYR A 132 -13.13 -5.85 -17.85
C TYR A 132 -13.69 -5.63 -19.26
N ARG A 133 -12.80 -5.40 -20.24
CA ARG A 133 -13.17 -5.11 -21.61
C ARG A 133 -13.08 -6.36 -22.48
N ASN A 134 -14.20 -6.77 -23.07
CA ASN A 134 -14.30 -7.97 -23.92
C ASN A 134 -13.67 -7.75 -25.30
N ASP A 135 -13.84 -6.57 -25.88
CA ASP A 135 -13.18 -6.19 -27.12
C ASP A 135 -11.69 -5.91 -26.87
N LYS A 136 -10.81 -6.62 -27.57
CA LYS A 136 -9.35 -6.49 -27.46
C LYS A 136 -8.75 -6.32 -28.86
N ILE A 137 -7.82 -5.38 -29.00
CA ILE A 137 -7.01 -5.17 -30.19
C ILE A 137 -5.53 -5.11 -29.77
N SER A 138 -4.62 -5.60 -30.61
CA SER A 138 -3.18 -5.55 -30.35
C SER A 138 -2.55 -4.37 -31.09
N ILE A 139 -1.52 -3.75 -30.52
CA ILE A 139 -0.74 -2.71 -31.23
C ILE A 139 -0.12 -3.25 -32.53
N THR A 140 0.18 -4.56 -32.59
CA THR A 140 0.71 -5.23 -33.78
C THR A 140 -0.28 -5.25 -34.95
N ASP A 141 -1.58 -5.20 -34.67
CA ASP A 141 -2.63 -5.15 -35.70
C ASP A 141 -2.58 -3.83 -36.50
N PHE A 142 -1.91 -2.81 -35.94
CA PHE A 142 -1.71 -1.49 -36.53
C PHE A 142 -0.27 -1.27 -37.00
N GLY A 143 0.51 -2.36 -37.13
CA GLY A 143 1.91 -2.31 -37.56
C GLY A 143 2.89 -1.95 -36.45
N GLY A 144 2.51 -2.11 -35.18
CA GLY A 144 3.43 -1.96 -34.06
C GLY A 144 4.55 -3.00 -34.07
N ILE A 145 5.81 -2.57 -33.99
CA ILE A 145 7.01 -3.41 -33.96
C ILE A 145 7.78 -3.17 -32.66
N GLY A 146 7.95 -4.23 -31.86
CA GLY A 146 8.59 -4.21 -30.54
C GLY A 146 10.12 -4.36 -30.54
N ASP A 147 10.81 -3.80 -31.52
CA ASP A 147 12.28 -3.95 -31.74
C ASP A 147 13.14 -2.89 -31.00
N GLY A 148 12.50 -1.92 -30.34
CA GLY A 148 13.13 -0.80 -29.65
C GLY A 148 13.70 0.29 -30.56
N ARG A 149 13.47 0.21 -31.87
CA ARG A 149 14.04 1.11 -32.88
C ARG A 149 12.97 1.72 -33.79
N THR A 150 11.99 0.93 -34.22
CA THR A 150 10.88 1.35 -35.05
C THR A 150 10.02 2.36 -34.30
N LEU A 151 9.72 3.50 -34.94
CA LEU A 151 8.87 4.53 -34.35
C LEU A 151 7.39 4.16 -34.52
N ASN A 152 6.77 3.74 -33.42
CA ASN A 152 5.42 3.19 -33.35
C ASN A 152 4.31 4.25 -33.20
N THR A 153 4.62 5.55 -33.29
CA THR A 153 3.65 6.64 -33.08
C THR A 153 2.41 6.48 -33.96
N LYS A 154 2.60 6.08 -35.23
CA LYS A 154 1.48 5.81 -36.14
C LYS A 154 0.59 4.67 -35.64
N ALA A 155 1.19 3.55 -35.22
CA ALA A 155 0.45 2.39 -34.71
C ALA A 155 -0.39 2.76 -33.48
N PHE A 156 0.18 3.54 -32.53
CA PHE A 156 -0.57 4.02 -31.36
C PHE A 156 -1.73 4.93 -31.76
N ASN A 157 -1.50 5.90 -32.64
CA ASN A 157 -2.53 6.82 -33.10
C ASN A 157 -3.68 6.10 -33.82
N GLU A 158 -3.36 5.15 -34.71
CA GLU A 158 -4.37 4.36 -35.44
C GLU A 158 -5.16 3.43 -34.50
N ALA A 159 -4.49 2.77 -33.55
CA ALA A 159 -5.16 1.93 -32.56
C ALA A 159 -6.13 2.74 -31.70
N ILE A 160 -5.72 3.92 -31.22
CA ILE A 160 -6.56 4.79 -30.38
C ILE A 160 -7.68 5.42 -31.21
N TYR A 161 -7.40 5.83 -32.45
CA TYR A 161 -8.42 6.27 -33.39
C TYR A 161 -9.47 5.19 -33.58
N ARG A 162 -9.06 3.94 -33.78
CA ARG A 162 -9.97 2.79 -33.92
C ARG A 162 -10.85 2.61 -32.69
N ILE A 163 -10.28 2.66 -31.48
CA ILE A 163 -11.05 2.54 -30.21
C ILE A 163 -12.09 3.66 -30.10
N LYS A 164 -11.68 4.90 -30.34
CA LYS A 164 -12.54 6.09 -30.25
C LYS A 164 -13.75 5.98 -31.17
N HIS A 165 -13.56 5.50 -32.40
CA HIS A 165 -14.61 5.45 -33.43
C HIS A 165 -15.44 4.16 -33.41
N LEU A 166 -14.91 3.06 -32.86
CA LEU A 166 -15.67 1.84 -32.68
C LEU A 166 -16.82 1.98 -31.69
N ARG A 167 -16.66 2.85 -30.67
CA ARG A 167 -17.67 3.17 -29.65
C ARG A 167 -18.33 1.93 -29.03
N ARG A 168 -17.56 0.86 -28.80
CA ARG A 168 -18.05 -0.36 -28.14
C ARG A 168 -18.61 -0.01 -26.77
N ARG A 169 -19.78 -0.56 -26.44
CA ARG A 169 -20.50 -0.23 -25.19
C ARG A 169 -19.64 -0.47 -23.94
N GLY A 170 -18.85 -1.55 -23.93
CA GLY A 170 -17.91 -1.88 -22.84
C GLY A 170 -16.50 -1.29 -22.99
N GLY A 171 -16.27 -0.42 -23.99
CA GLY A 171 -14.94 0.06 -24.32
C GLY A 171 -14.08 -0.99 -25.03
N THR A 172 -12.80 -0.69 -25.21
CA THR A 172 -11.85 -1.61 -25.87
C THR A 172 -10.49 -1.62 -25.16
N LEU A 173 -9.88 -2.80 -25.05
CA LEU A 173 -8.52 -2.96 -24.55
C LEU A 173 -7.53 -2.90 -25.72
N LEU A 174 -6.55 -2.02 -25.60
CA LEU A 174 -5.34 -2.00 -26.41
C LEU A 174 -4.26 -2.83 -25.71
N TYR A 175 -3.92 -3.97 -26.32
CA TYR A 175 -2.91 -4.89 -25.83
C TYR A 175 -1.53 -4.55 -26.41
N ILE A 176 -0.54 -4.39 -25.53
CA ILE A 176 0.87 -4.23 -25.89
C ILE A 176 1.59 -5.56 -25.58
N PRO A 177 1.97 -6.36 -26.58
CA PRO A 177 2.70 -7.61 -26.38
C PRO A 177 4.11 -7.38 -25.84
N PRO A 178 4.82 -8.43 -25.42
CA PRO A 178 6.25 -8.34 -25.08
C PRO A 178 7.07 -7.71 -26.21
N GLY A 179 8.06 -6.90 -25.86
CA GLY A 179 8.88 -6.13 -26.81
C GLY A 179 9.03 -4.66 -26.42
N VAL A 180 9.89 -3.93 -27.12
CA VAL A 180 10.16 -2.51 -26.85
C VAL A 180 9.59 -1.65 -27.97
N TYR A 181 8.59 -0.84 -27.67
CA TYR A 181 7.85 -0.03 -28.63
C TYR A 181 8.28 1.44 -28.47
N LEU A 182 9.25 1.87 -29.29
CA LEU A 182 9.69 3.26 -29.33
C LEU A 182 8.57 4.13 -29.92
N THR A 183 8.20 5.22 -29.28
CA THR A 183 7.13 6.12 -29.76
C THR A 183 7.34 7.57 -29.31
N GLN A 184 6.75 8.51 -30.05
CA GLN A 184 6.52 9.88 -29.56
C GLN A 184 5.34 9.91 -28.57
N SER A 185 5.03 11.09 -28.06
CA SER A 185 3.83 11.32 -27.27
C SER A 185 2.56 10.90 -28.02
N PHE A 186 1.59 10.34 -27.30
CA PHE A 186 0.28 10.01 -27.86
C PHE A 186 -0.84 10.26 -26.85
N ASN A 187 -2.04 10.52 -27.37
CA ASN A 187 -3.20 10.83 -26.55
C ASN A 187 -4.09 9.60 -26.39
N LEU A 188 -4.56 9.33 -25.18
CA LEU A 188 -5.55 8.30 -24.88
C LEU A 188 -6.98 8.75 -25.25
N THR A 189 -7.94 7.84 -25.15
CA THR A 189 -9.37 8.13 -25.37
C THR A 189 -10.26 7.47 -24.30
N SER A 190 -11.48 7.96 -24.11
CA SER A 190 -12.40 7.43 -23.10
C SER A 190 -12.82 5.98 -23.40
N ARG A 191 -13.15 5.24 -22.34
CA ARG A 191 -13.55 3.81 -22.39
C ARG A 191 -12.48 2.92 -23.01
N MET A 192 -11.22 3.08 -22.59
CA MET A 192 -10.12 2.23 -23.06
C MET A 192 -9.27 1.63 -21.94
N THR A 193 -8.79 0.39 -22.14
CA THR A 193 -7.71 -0.18 -21.32
C THR A 193 -6.43 -0.10 -22.13
N LEU A 194 -5.37 0.51 -21.63
CA LEU A 194 -4.02 0.27 -22.11
C LEU A 194 -3.42 -0.86 -21.27
N TYR A 195 -3.22 -2.03 -21.88
CA TYR A 195 -2.73 -3.24 -21.19
C TYR A 195 -1.30 -3.57 -21.64
N LEU A 196 -0.34 -3.57 -20.72
CA LEU A 196 1.05 -3.93 -21.01
C LEU A 196 1.34 -5.35 -20.52
N ALA A 197 1.60 -6.27 -21.45
CA ALA A 197 1.98 -7.63 -21.11
C ALA A 197 3.34 -7.69 -20.39
N LYS A 198 3.63 -8.82 -19.76
CA LYS A 198 4.95 -9.06 -19.14
C LYS A 198 6.06 -8.89 -20.18
N GLY A 199 7.04 -8.03 -19.89
CA GLY A 199 8.14 -7.74 -20.81
C GLY A 199 7.81 -6.76 -21.94
N ALA A 200 6.61 -6.18 -21.96
CA ALA A 200 6.28 -5.04 -22.82
C ALA A 200 6.93 -3.76 -22.26
N VAL A 201 7.52 -2.96 -23.14
CA VAL A 201 8.09 -1.65 -22.81
C VAL A 201 7.58 -0.62 -23.81
N ILE A 202 6.81 0.37 -23.35
CA ILE A 202 6.52 1.58 -24.12
C ILE A 202 7.65 2.58 -23.84
N LYS A 203 8.41 2.97 -24.86
CA LYS A 203 9.65 3.73 -24.71
C LYS A 203 9.55 5.07 -25.45
N ALA A 204 9.79 6.16 -24.74
CA ALA A 204 9.75 7.51 -25.32
C ALA A 204 10.95 7.77 -26.24
N THR A 205 10.72 8.40 -27.39
CA THR A 205 11.84 8.86 -28.23
C THR A 205 12.67 9.94 -27.54
N GLN A 206 13.99 9.91 -27.77
CA GLN A 206 14.90 10.95 -27.29
C GLN A 206 14.98 12.16 -28.24
N ASN A 207 14.33 12.09 -29.41
CA ASN A 207 14.25 13.23 -30.32
C ASN A 207 13.20 14.24 -29.79
N THR A 208 13.68 15.26 -29.09
CA THR A 208 12.84 16.28 -28.46
C THR A 208 12.32 17.33 -29.43
N ALA A 209 12.87 17.43 -30.64
CA ALA A 209 12.47 18.44 -31.64
C ALA A 209 11.03 18.26 -32.15
N ASN A 210 10.51 17.02 -32.11
CA ASN A 210 9.17 16.69 -32.58
C ASN A 210 8.14 16.62 -31.45
N TRP A 211 8.49 17.07 -30.25
CA TRP A 211 7.60 16.99 -29.11
C TRP A 211 6.58 18.14 -29.14
N PRO A 212 5.26 17.86 -29.25
CA PRO A 212 4.27 18.92 -29.38
C PRO A 212 4.27 19.88 -28.18
N LEU A 213 4.06 21.16 -28.47
CA LEU A 213 3.86 22.19 -27.45
C LEU A 213 2.37 22.39 -27.20
N ILE A 214 2.02 22.50 -25.93
CA ILE A 214 0.67 22.83 -25.47
C ILE A 214 0.73 24.02 -24.52
N ALA A 215 -0.43 24.63 -24.31
CA ALA A 215 -0.57 25.72 -23.35
C ALA A 215 -0.15 25.26 -21.94
N PRO A 216 0.38 26.17 -21.10
CA PRO A 216 0.53 25.87 -19.69
C PRO A 216 -0.83 25.57 -19.06
N LEU A 217 -0.82 24.92 -17.90
CA LEU A 217 -2.04 24.75 -17.13
C LEU A 217 -2.62 26.11 -16.76
N ALA A 218 -3.94 26.25 -16.89
CA ALA A 218 -4.62 27.52 -16.62
C ALA A 218 -4.35 28.01 -15.19
N SER A 219 -4.35 27.09 -14.20
CA SER A 219 -3.97 27.42 -12.83
C SER A 219 -2.52 27.89 -12.70
N TYR A 220 -1.59 27.51 -13.58
CA TYR A 220 -0.20 27.93 -13.39
C TYR A 220 0.09 29.29 -14.04
N GLY A 221 -0.74 29.72 -15.01
CA GLY A 221 -0.56 30.96 -15.77
C GLY A 221 0.71 31.01 -16.65
N ARG A 222 1.66 30.08 -16.47
CA ARG A 222 2.92 29.94 -17.18
C ARG A 222 3.46 28.52 -17.07
N GLY A 223 4.47 28.17 -17.87
CA GLY A 223 5.24 26.94 -17.66
C GLY A 223 5.95 26.93 -16.30
N ARG A 224 6.05 25.74 -15.70
CA ARG A 224 6.66 25.56 -14.36
C ARG A 224 8.14 25.88 -14.34
N GLU A 225 8.87 25.55 -15.40
CA GLU A 225 10.33 25.71 -15.46
C GLU A 225 10.78 26.89 -16.31
N ARG A 226 9.97 27.25 -17.31
CA ARG A 226 10.24 28.29 -18.29
C ARG A 226 8.95 29.05 -18.61
N PRO A 227 9.02 30.37 -18.87
CA PRO A 227 7.89 31.12 -19.41
C PRO A 227 7.39 30.52 -20.74
N GLY A 228 6.11 30.69 -21.04
CA GLY A 228 5.49 30.19 -22.27
C GLY A 228 4.84 28.81 -22.11
N GLY A 229 4.80 28.07 -23.22
CA GLY A 229 4.18 26.74 -23.30
C GLY A 229 4.96 25.65 -22.57
N ARG A 230 4.45 24.43 -22.69
CA ARG A 230 5.09 23.21 -22.18
C ARG A 230 5.03 22.10 -23.22
N TYR A 231 5.97 21.19 -23.15
CA TYR A 231 5.90 19.96 -23.94
C TYR A 231 4.75 19.08 -23.44
N ILE A 232 3.95 18.51 -24.34
CA ILE A 232 2.86 17.57 -24.00
C ILE A 232 3.42 16.35 -23.26
N SER A 233 2.69 15.79 -22.31
CA SER A 233 3.14 14.58 -21.59
C SER A 233 3.33 13.39 -22.53
N PHE A 234 4.18 12.43 -22.16
CA PHE A 234 4.46 11.27 -23.03
C PHE A 234 3.20 10.44 -23.29
N ILE A 235 2.43 10.14 -22.25
CA ILE A 235 1.07 9.62 -22.39
C ILE A 235 0.12 10.68 -21.83
N HIS A 236 -0.76 11.21 -22.68
CA HIS A 236 -1.62 12.33 -22.32
C HIS A 236 -3.10 11.97 -22.46
N GLY A 237 -3.93 12.53 -21.59
CA GLY A 237 -5.39 12.49 -21.71
C GLY A 237 -5.99 13.81 -21.25
N ASP A 238 -6.91 14.35 -22.03
CA ASP A 238 -7.64 15.58 -21.71
C ASP A 238 -9.15 15.33 -21.88
N GLY A 239 -9.94 15.60 -20.83
CA GLY A 239 -11.40 15.40 -20.87
C GLY A 239 -11.84 13.94 -20.94
N LEU A 240 -11.03 13.00 -20.43
CA LEU A 240 -11.30 11.57 -20.56
C LEU A 240 -12.18 11.02 -19.44
N HIS A 241 -12.85 9.89 -19.71
CA HIS A 241 -13.57 9.12 -18.71
C HIS A 241 -13.44 7.63 -18.93
N ASP A 242 -13.44 6.86 -17.84
CA ASP A 242 -13.29 5.39 -17.88
C ASP A 242 -12.01 4.98 -18.64
N VAL A 243 -10.85 5.27 -18.05
CA VAL A 243 -9.54 4.89 -18.61
C VAL A 243 -8.79 4.04 -17.62
N ILE A 244 -8.26 2.91 -18.09
CA ILE A 244 -7.50 1.97 -17.27
C ILE A 244 -6.13 1.78 -17.91
N ILE A 245 -5.06 2.00 -17.15
CA ILE A 245 -3.69 1.61 -17.52
C ILE A 245 -3.31 0.45 -16.60
N THR A 246 -3.10 -0.74 -17.16
CA THR A 246 -2.72 -1.90 -16.36
C THR A 246 -1.88 -2.92 -17.13
N GLY A 247 -1.53 -4.05 -16.51
CA GLY A 247 -0.67 -5.04 -17.14
C GLY A 247 -0.12 -6.09 -16.19
N GLU A 248 0.93 -6.75 -16.64
CA GLU A 248 1.70 -7.76 -15.89
C GLU A 248 3.11 -7.21 -15.59
N ASN A 249 3.16 -6.03 -14.95
CA ASN A 249 4.40 -5.28 -14.72
C ASN A 249 5.16 -4.91 -16.01
N GLY A 250 4.43 -4.61 -17.09
CA GLY A 250 5.00 -3.93 -18.25
C GLY A 250 5.50 -2.52 -17.89
N THR A 251 6.45 -2.00 -18.67
CA THR A 251 7.18 -0.77 -18.37
C THR A 251 6.80 0.39 -19.30
N ILE A 252 6.70 1.59 -18.74
CA ILE A 252 6.60 2.86 -19.45
C ILE A 252 7.88 3.65 -19.13
N ASP A 253 8.77 3.77 -20.10
CA ASP A 253 10.10 4.39 -19.96
C ASP A 253 10.15 5.73 -20.70
N GLY A 254 10.25 6.81 -19.94
CA GLY A 254 10.28 8.18 -20.45
C GLY A 254 11.61 8.62 -21.07
N GLN A 255 12.67 7.82 -20.93
CA GLN A 255 14.02 8.17 -21.39
C GLN A 255 14.48 9.59 -20.98
N GLY A 256 14.13 10.01 -19.75
CA GLY A 256 14.27 11.37 -19.24
C GLY A 256 15.66 11.99 -19.30
N GLY A 257 16.73 11.19 -19.41
CA GLY A 257 18.12 11.67 -19.43
C GLY A 257 18.42 12.81 -20.40
N VAL A 258 17.82 12.80 -21.59
CA VAL A 258 17.99 13.91 -22.55
C VAL A 258 17.42 15.23 -22.01
N TRP A 259 16.26 15.15 -21.34
CA TRP A 259 15.58 16.29 -20.74
C TRP A 259 16.31 16.80 -19.50
N TRP A 260 16.78 15.91 -18.63
CA TRP A 260 17.58 16.26 -17.45
C TRP A 260 18.89 16.93 -17.84
N ASN A 261 19.53 16.49 -18.93
CA ASN A 261 20.73 17.12 -19.46
C ASN A 261 20.46 18.55 -19.95
N MET A 262 19.37 18.77 -20.68
CA MET A 262 18.97 20.12 -21.09
C MET A 262 18.63 21.01 -19.89
N TRP A 263 18.00 20.45 -18.85
CA TRP A 263 17.70 21.17 -17.61
C TRP A 263 18.98 21.64 -16.90
N ARG A 264 19.91 20.71 -16.65
CA ARG A 264 21.20 20.98 -16.01
C ARG A 264 22.03 22.02 -16.78
N ARG A 265 22.02 21.93 -18.11
CA ARG A 265 22.73 22.86 -19.00
C ARG A 265 21.98 24.17 -19.23
N ARG A 266 20.78 24.33 -18.66
CA ARG A 266 19.88 25.50 -18.85
C ARG A 266 19.49 25.76 -20.31
N THR A 267 19.52 24.75 -21.16
CA THR A 267 19.18 24.84 -22.59
C THR A 267 17.72 24.47 -22.90
N LEU A 268 16.91 24.15 -21.88
CA LEU A 268 15.47 23.96 -22.06
C LEU A 268 14.81 25.26 -22.52
N GLN A 269 14.08 25.17 -23.64
CA GLN A 269 13.26 26.27 -24.16
C GLN A 269 11.91 26.38 -23.44
N PHE A 270 11.29 25.24 -23.14
CA PHE A 270 9.97 25.15 -22.50
C PHE A 270 10.00 24.16 -21.33
N THR A 271 8.92 24.12 -20.55
CA THR A 271 8.76 23.16 -19.44
C THR A 271 8.76 21.72 -19.96
N ARG A 272 9.54 20.85 -19.32
CA ARG A 272 9.67 19.42 -19.67
C ARG A 272 8.32 18.69 -19.63
N PRO A 273 8.16 17.62 -20.43
CA PRO A 273 6.93 16.83 -20.41
C PRO A 273 6.85 15.93 -19.18
N ASN A 274 5.65 15.70 -18.64
CA ASN A 274 5.43 14.66 -17.65
C ASN A 274 5.45 13.28 -18.33
N LEU A 275 5.63 12.19 -17.56
CA LEU A 275 5.53 10.85 -18.13
C LEU A 275 4.09 10.49 -18.46
N ILE A 276 3.17 10.60 -17.50
CA ILE A 276 1.73 10.46 -17.72
C ILE A 276 1.01 11.67 -17.14
N GLU A 277 0.07 12.21 -17.91
CA GLU A 277 -0.83 13.24 -17.42
C GLU A 277 -2.27 13.01 -17.86
N PHE A 278 -3.17 13.10 -16.89
CA PHE A 278 -4.61 13.20 -17.12
C PHE A 278 -5.05 14.59 -16.70
N LYS A 279 -5.69 15.32 -17.61
CA LYS A 279 -6.25 16.63 -17.40
C LYS A 279 -7.76 16.56 -17.53
N ASP A 280 -8.50 17.24 -16.65
CA ASP A 280 -9.97 17.36 -16.72
C ASP A 280 -10.69 16.00 -16.86
N SER A 281 -10.15 14.95 -16.24
CA SER A 281 -10.56 13.56 -16.50
C SER A 281 -11.18 12.89 -15.26
N ARG A 282 -11.95 11.81 -15.46
CA ARG A 282 -12.59 11.09 -14.35
C ARG A 282 -12.65 9.58 -14.50
N GLY A 283 -12.65 8.86 -13.38
CA GLY A 283 -12.74 7.39 -13.40
C GLY A 283 -11.50 6.79 -14.06
N ILE A 284 -10.35 7.05 -13.43
CA ILE A 284 -9.04 6.62 -13.93
C ILE A 284 -8.49 5.54 -12.99
N ILE A 285 -7.98 4.45 -13.56
CA ILE A 285 -7.25 3.42 -12.83
C ILE A 285 -5.87 3.25 -13.43
N ILE A 286 -4.82 3.32 -12.62
CA ILE A 286 -3.45 2.98 -13.00
C ILE A 286 -2.95 1.89 -12.05
N SER A 287 -2.62 0.71 -12.56
CA SER A 287 -2.17 -0.39 -11.68
C SER A 287 -1.30 -1.45 -12.34
N ASN A 288 -0.44 -2.13 -11.59
CA ASN A 288 0.37 -3.27 -12.07
C ASN A 288 1.27 -2.92 -13.27
N VAL A 289 1.86 -1.73 -13.26
CA VAL A 289 2.78 -1.23 -14.29
C VAL A 289 4.00 -0.56 -13.65
N ILE A 290 5.09 -0.53 -14.39
CA ILE A 290 6.35 0.10 -13.98
C ILE A 290 6.54 1.40 -14.76
N PHE A 291 6.84 2.49 -14.05
CA PHE A 291 7.23 3.78 -14.60
C PHE A 291 8.73 3.97 -14.44
N LYS A 292 9.43 4.37 -15.50
CA LYS A 292 10.88 4.60 -15.48
C LYS A 292 11.24 5.92 -16.12
N ASN A 293 12.26 6.57 -15.54
CA ASN A 293 13.00 7.67 -16.14
C ASN A 293 12.09 8.77 -16.70
N SER A 294 11.14 9.26 -15.90
CA SER A 294 10.29 10.37 -16.31
C SER A 294 11.12 11.62 -16.64
N PRO A 295 10.83 12.36 -17.72
CA PRO A 295 11.49 13.63 -18.00
C PRO A 295 11.29 14.70 -16.91
N PHE A 296 10.11 14.70 -16.28
CA PHE A 296 9.69 15.58 -15.18
C PHE A 296 8.83 14.75 -14.20
N TRP A 297 7.63 15.18 -13.79
CA TRP A 297 6.75 14.40 -12.91
C TRP A 297 6.27 13.09 -13.57
N ASN A 298 6.12 12.02 -12.77
CA ASN A 298 5.78 10.70 -13.28
C ASN A 298 4.27 10.56 -13.57
N ILE A 299 3.40 10.71 -12.55
CA ILE A 299 1.94 10.55 -12.72
C ILE A 299 1.24 11.82 -12.25
N HIS A 300 0.71 12.59 -13.20
CA HIS A 300 0.11 13.89 -12.93
C HIS A 300 -1.40 13.93 -13.29
N PRO A 301 -2.30 13.54 -12.37
CA PRO A 301 -3.72 13.83 -12.52
C PRO A 301 -3.99 15.28 -12.09
N VAL A 302 -4.40 16.13 -13.04
CA VAL A 302 -4.75 17.53 -12.84
C VAL A 302 -6.23 17.77 -13.15
N TYR A 303 -6.95 18.44 -12.23
CA TYR A 303 -8.41 18.67 -12.33
C TYR A 303 -9.22 17.36 -12.50
N CYS A 304 -8.73 16.28 -11.92
CA CYS A 304 -9.33 14.96 -12.07
C CYS A 304 -10.24 14.61 -10.89
N SER A 305 -11.15 13.66 -11.12
CA SER A 305 -11.98 13.09 -10.06
C SER A 305 -12.04 11.57 -10.15
N ASN A 306 -12.09 10.88 -9.00
CA ASN A 306 -12.12 9.42 -8.92
C ASN A 306 -10.93 8.79 -9.67
N VAL A 307 -9.76 8.87 -9.05
CA VAL A 307 -8.49 8.34 -9.58
C VAL A 307 -7.95 7.32 -8.60
N VAL A 308 -7.67 6.11 -9.08
CA VAL A 308 -7.04 5.03 -8.29
C VAL A 308 -5.69 4.71 -8.89
N ILE A 309 -4.63 4.82 -8.09
CA ILE A 309 -3.26 4.45 -8.46
C ILE A 309 -2.78 3.41 -7.46
N ARG A 310 -2.50 2.19 -7.91
CA ARG A 310 -2.13 1.12 -6.97
C ARG A 310 -1.23 0.06 -7.57
N HIS A 311 -0.39 -0.57 -6.76
CA HIS A 311 0.47 -1.67 -7.25
C HIS A 311 1.38 -1.22 -8.40
N VAL A 312 1.79 0.06 -8.40
CA VAL A 312 2.72 0.61 -9.39
C VAL A 312 4.13 0.64 -8.82
N THR A 313 5.11 0.55 -9.71
CA THR A 313 6.52 0.77 -9.37
C THR A 313 7.01 1.99 -10.13
N ILE A 314 7.50 3.02 -9.44
CA ILE A 314 8.02 4.25 -10.05
C ILE A 314 9.50 4.37 -9.73
N LEU A 315 10.34 4.45 -10.77
CA LEU A 315 11.79 4.43 -10.66
C LEU A 315 12.44 5.56 -11.47
N ALA A 316 13.23 6.38 -10.81
CA ALA A 316 14.14 7.32 -11.46
C ALA A 316 15.47 7.39 -10.68
N PRO A 317 16.60 7.73 -11.33
CA PRO A 317 17.87 7.92 -10.63
C PRO A 317 17.77 8.95 -9.50
N PRO A 318 18.49 8.81 -8.38
CA PRO A 318 18.44 9.79 -7.29
C PRO A 318 18.85 11.21 -7.68
N ASP A 319 19.64 11.37 -8.75
CA ASP A 319 20.09 12.67 -9.28
C ASP A 319 19.17 13.22 -10.39
N SER A 320 18.04 12.58 -10.69
CA SER A 320 17.11 13.06 -11.72
C SER A 320 16.27 14.23 -11.19
N PRO A 321 16.31 15.41 -11.84
CA PRO A 321 15.67 16.62 -11.32
C PRO A 321 14.15 16.58 -11.50
N ASN A 322 13.39 16.82 -10.42
CA ASN A 322 11.93 16.99 -10.43
C ASN A 322 11.20 15.80 -11.04
N THR A 323 11.59 14.60 -10.61
CA THR A 323 10.98 13.34 -11.01
C THR A 323 10.00 12.85 -9.96
N ASP A 324 9.13 13.74 -9.51
CA ASP A 324 8.13 13.50 -8.48
C ASP A 324 7.29 12.26 -8.85
N GLY A 325 6.92 11.45 -7.85
CA GLY A 325 6.28 10.15 -8.07
C GLY A 325 4.82 10.27 -8.51
N ILE A 326 3.96 10.80 -7.66
CA ILE A 326 2.55 11.00 -7.97
C ILE A 326 2.11 12.39 -7.49
N ASP A 327 1.53 13.15 -8.41
CA ASP A 327 1.21 14.57 -8.25
C ASP A 327 -0.29 14.84 -8.46
N PRO A 328 -1.19 14.52 -7.51
CA PRO A 328 -2.57 14.94 -7.62
C PRO A 328 -2.64 16.47 -7.51
N ASP A 329 -2.97 17.14 -8.61
CA ASP A 329 -3.09 18.59 -8.69
C ASP A 329 -4.55 19.01 -8.85
N SER A 330 -5.08 19.73 -7.86
CA SER A 330 -6.48 20.20 -7.86
C SER A 330 -7.48 19.10 -8.23
N SER A 331 -7.22 17.88 -7.74
CA SER A 331 -7.98 16.68 -8.03
C SER A 331 -8.68 16.16 -6.77
N SER A 332 -9.83 15.51 -6.94
CA SER A 332 -10.65 14.99 -5.85
C SER A 332 -10.82 13.47 -5.92
N HIS A 333 -11.03 12.83 -4.77
CA HIS A 333 -11.19 11.36 -4.69
C HIS A 333 -10.06 10.60 -5.38
N VAL A 334 -8.82 11.04 -5.09
CA VAL A 334 -7.60 10.35 -5.53
C VAL A 334 -7.14 9.42 -4.43
N CYS A 335 -6.95 8.15 -4.75
CA CYS A 335 -6.48 7.13 -3.83
C CYS A 335 -5.23 6.45 -4.37
N ILE A 336 -4.22 6.36 -3.51
CA ILE A 336 -2.90 5.78 -3.80
C ILE A 336 -2.64 4.71 -2.75
N GLU A 337 -2.44 3.45 -3.16
CA GLU A 337 -2.15 2.34 -2.25
C GLU A 337 -1.11 1.36 -2.83
N ASP A 338 -0.45 0.60 -1.96
CA ASP A 338 0.38 -0.56 -2.32
C ASP A 338 1.39 -0.31 -3.46
N SER A 339 2.04 0.86 -3.48
CA SER A 339 2.93 1.27 -4.57
C SER A 339 4.37 1.46 -4.08
N TYR A 340 5.34 1.15 -4.94
CA TYR A 340 6.76 1.34 -4.67
C TYR A 340 7.27 2.54 -5.47
N ILE A 341 7.83 3.54 -4.78
CA ILE A 341 8.32 4.79 -5.41
C ILE A 341 9.76 5.03 -4.96
N SER A 342 10.66 5.17 -5.93
CA SER A 342 12.06 5.54 -5.71
C SER A 342 12.49 6.49 -6.82
N THR A 343 12.61 7.77 -6.47
CA THR A 343 12.79 8.89 -7.40
C THR A 343 13.80 9.90 -6.86
N GLY A 344 14.24 10.83 -7.71
CA GLY A 344 15.16 11.91 -7.32
C GLY A 344 14.50 13.14 -6.66
N ASP A 345 13.18 13.12 -6.48
CA ASP A 345 12.38 14.22 -5.91
C ASP A 345 11.19 13.62 -5.11
N ASP A 346 10.20 14.44 -4.72
CA ASP A 346 9.07 14.07 -3.88
C ASP A 346 8.39 12.74 -4.30
N LEU A 347 8.11 11.86 -3.33
CA LEU A 347 7.49 10.56 -3.62
C LEU A 347 6.00 10.70 -3.95
N VAL A 348 5.28 11.49 -3.16
CA VAL A 348 3.87 11.85 -3.35
C VAL A 348 3.73 13.31 -2.97
N ALA A 349 3.34 14.15 -3.93
CA ALA A 349 3.15 15.58 -3.71
C ALA A 349 1.70 15.95 -4.01
N ARG A 350 0.97 16.39 -2.98
CA ARG A 350 -0.38 16.94 -3.19
C ARG A 350 -0.24 18.40 -3.59
N ASN A 351 -0.56 18.68 -4.84
CA ASN A 351 -0.57 20.05 -5.35
C ASN A 351 -2.00 20.59 -5.27
N ILE A 352 -2.15 21.72 -4.58
CA ILE A 352 -3.41 22.46 -4.54
C ILE A 352 -3.04 23.87 -4.96
N TRP A 353 -3.42 24.25 -6.17
CA TRP A 353 -3.27 25.63 -6.59
C TRP A 353 -4.62 26.35 -6.49
N TRP A 354 -4.79 27.10 -5.40
CA TRP A 354 -5.79 28.15 -5.28
C TRP A 354 -5.21 29.42 -5.88
N GLY A 355 -5.63 29.75 -7.09
CA GLY A 355 -5.38 31.06 -7.68
C GLY A 355 -6.44 32.05 -7.29
N VAL A 356 -6.06 32.93 -6.36
CA VAL A 356 -6.38 34.38 -6.25
C VAL A 356 -7.54 34.92 -7.08
#